data_AF-A0A0Q8CVG1-F1
#
_entry.id   AF-A0A0Q8CVG1-F1
#
_cell.length_a   1.000
_cell.length_b   1.000
_cell.length_c   1.000
_cell.angle_alpha   90.00
_cell.angle_beta   90.00
_cell.angle_gamma   90.00
#
_symmetry.space_group_name_H-M   'P 1'
#
loop_
_entity.id
_entity.type
_entity.pdbx_description
1 polymer ?
#
loop_
_entity_poly.entity_id
_entity_poly.type
_entity_poly.pdbx_seq_one_letter_code
_entity_poly.pdbx_strand_id
1 'polypeptide(L)'
;MAQALHMGVSDLAGLARVHRNTVTGNPESAQLQGALRDIVKVLAAAYRVNDDRERTLFWFINHPIAEFGYQTAADLVRDGKSEAVIRYLATLEGGATG
;
A
#
# COMPACT_ATOMS: atom_id res chain seq x y z
N MET A 1 11.09 5.75 11.77
CA MET A 1 10.14 5.87 10.63
C MET A 1 9.33 4.59 10.36
N ALA A 2 9.04 3.77 11.39
CA ALA A 2 8.10 2.64 11.27
C ALA A 2 6.74 2.90 11.96
N GLN A 3 6.64 3.95 12.80
CA GLN A 3 5.39 4.29 13.50
C GLN A 3 4.26 4.83 12.60
N ALA A 4 4.54 5.25 11.35
CA ALA A 4 3.54 5.95 10.54
C ALA A 4 2.45 5.04 9.93
N LEU A 5 2.66 3.72 9.93
CA LEU A 5 1.80 2.75 9.24
C LEU A 5 1.20 1.68 10.16
N HIS A 6 1.46 1.72 11.46
CA HIS A 6 1.16 0.62 12.40
C HIS A 6 1.68 -0.76 11.92
N MET A 7 2.53 -0.79 10.91
CA MET A 7 3.12 -1.99 10.32
C MET A 7 4.45 -2.28 11.02
N GLY A 8 4.57 -3.50 11.53
CA GLY A 8 5.83 -3.97 12.07
C GLY A 8 6.88 -4.17 10.98
N VAL A 9 8.13 -4.34 11.41
CA VAL A 9 9.25 -4.67 10.51
C VAL A 9 8.96 -5.91 9.65
N SER A 10 8.24 -6.89 10.21
CA SER A 10 7.84 -8.11 9.50
C SER A 10 6.85 -7.83 8.37
N ASP A 11 5.89 -6.92 8.58
CA ASP A 11 4.87 -6.59 7.57
C ASP A 11 5.51 -5.84 6.40
N LEU A 12 6.40 -4.89 6.71
CA LEU A 12 7.20 -4.18 5.70
C LEU A 12 8.11 -5.13 4.92
N ALA A 13 8.74 -6.09 5.60
CA ALA A 13 9.56 -7.11 4.93
C ALA A 13 8.73 -7.96 3.97
N GLY A 14 7.52 -8.37 4.39
CA GLY A 14 6.57 -9.13 3.58
C GLY A 14 6.12 -8.37 2.33
N LEU A 15 5.74 -7.09 2.49
CA LEU A 15 5.34 -6.23 1.37
C LEU A 15 6.47 -6.00 0.38
N ALA A 16 7.69 -5.75 0.88
CA ALA A 16 8.86 -5.55 0.04
C ALA A 16 9.44 -6.85 -0.53
N ARG A 17 8.94 -8.01 -0.09
CA ARG A 17 9.48 -9.34 -0.44
C ARG A 17 10.98 -9.45 -0.16
N VAL A 18 11.41 -8.85 0.95
CA VAL A 18 12.80 -8.92 1.45
C VAL A 18 12.84 -9.68 2.76
N HIS A 19 14.04 -10.10 3.16
CA HIS A 19 14.22 -10.65 4.50
C HIS A 19 14.08 -9.54 5.56
N ARG A 20 13.50 -9.85 6.72
CA ARG A 20 13.36 -8.89 7.85
C ARG A 20 14.68 -8.20 8.22
N ASN A 21 15.80 -8.90 8.12
CA ASN A 21 17.13 -8.33 8.43
C ASN A 21 17.58 -7.29 7.39
N THR A 22 17.04 -7.33 6.17
CA THR A 22 17.29 -6.30 5.15
C THR A 22 16.62 -5.00 5.55
N VAL A 23 15.44 -5.04 6.18
CA VAL A 23 14.72 -3.82 6.62
C VAL A 23 15.51 -3.03 7.66
N THR A 24 16.20 -3.70 8.57
CA THR A 24 17.01 -3.04 9.62
C THR A 24 18.47 -2.88 9.23
N GLY A 25 19.05 -3.83 8.49
CA GLY A 25 20.48 -3.88 8.16
C GLY A 25 20.85 -3.28 6.81
N ASN A 26 19.90 -3.10 5.89
CA ASN A 26 20.10 -2.41 4.61
C ASN A 26 18.81 -1.70 4.14
N PRO A 27 18.36 -0.66 4.87
CA PRO A 27 17.12 0.04 4.55
C PRO A 27 17.14 0.71 3.17
N GLU A 28 18.32 1.00 2.61
CA GLU A 28 18.48 1.63 1.29
C GLU A 28 18.42 0.66 0.11
N SER A 29 18.19 -0.63 0.36
CA SER A 29 17.96 -1.62 -0.69
C SER A 29 16.93 -1.12 -1.71
N ALA A 30 17.28 -1.13 -2.99
CA ALA A 30 16.41 -0.67 -4.07
C ALA A 30 15.05 -1.36 -4.06
N GLN A 31 15.00 -2.64 -3.69
CA GLN A 31 13.76 -3.41 -3.58
C GLN A 31 12.86 -2.88 -2.44
N LEU A 32 13.43 -2.63 -1.27
CA LEU A 32 12.69 -2.08 -0.13
C LEU A 32 12.22 -0.65 -0.42
N GLN A 33 13.10 0.17 -0.99
CA GLN A 33 12.77 1.54 -1.38
C GLN A 33 11.68 1.60 -2.47
N GLY A 34 11.70 0.67 -3.41
CA GLY A 34 10.65 0.50 -4.42
C GLY A 34 9.29 0.18 -3.78
N ALA A 35 9.25 -0.82 -2.90
CA ALA A 35 8.03 -1.18 -2.19
C ALA A 35 7.50 -0.05 -1.30
N LEU A 36 8.37 0.66 -0.57
CA LEU A 36 7.96 1.82 0.23
C LEU A 36 7.35 2.92 -0.65
N ARG A 37 7.94 3.19 -1.81
CA ARG A 37 7.41 4.17 -2.76
C ARG A 37 6.02 3.78 -3.26
N ASP A 38 5.83 2.50 -3.58
CA ASP A 38 4.54 1.99 -4.04
C ASP A 38 3.46 2.07 -2.95
N ILE A 39 3.79 1.69 -1.72
CA ILE A 39 2.89 1.84 -0.56
C ILE A 39 2.45 3.30 -0.42
N VAL A 40 3.40 4.24 -0.41
CA VAL A 40 3.11 5.67 -0.25
C VAL A 40 2.22 6.18 -1.38
N LYS A 41 2.45 5.77 -2.63
CA LYS A 41 1.61 6.16 -3.77
C LYS A 41 0.18 5.66 -3.64
N VAL A 42 -0.01 4.39 -3.26
CA VAL A 42 -1.35 3.81 -3.09
C VAL A 42 -2.10 4.50 -1.95
N LEU A 43 -1.44 4.73 -0.81
CA LEU A 43 -2.05 5.43 0.32
C LEU A 43 -2.40 6.88 -0.01
N ALA A 44 -1.54 7.60 -0.75
CA ALA A 44 -1.85 8.96 -1.20
C ALA A 44 -3.06 8.97 -2.15
N ALA A 45 -3.17 8.00 -3.06
CA ALA A 45 -4.33 7.88 -3.93
C ALA A 45 -5.62 7.58 -3.14
N ALA A 46 -5.56 6.69 -2.15
CA ALA A 46 -6.71 6.31 -1.33
C ALA A 46 -7.14 7.43 -0.38
N TYR A 47 -6.18 8.22 0.12
CA TYR A 47 -6.46 9.39 0.96
C TYR A 47 -7.32 10.43 0.24
N ARG A 48 -7.13 10.61 -1.07
CA ARG A 48 -7.99 11.50 -1.88
C ARG A 48 -9.45 11.02 -1.98
N VAL A 49 -9.71 9.74 -1.71
CA VAL A 49 -11.06 9.16 -1.72
C VAL A 49 -11.74 9.25 -0.33
N ASN A 50 -10.98 9.08 0.76
CA ASN A 50 -11.56 8.93 2.11
C ASN A 50 -11.24 10.09 3.08
N ASP A 51 -10.30 10.99 2.74
CA ASP A 51 -9.75 12.12 3.56
C ASP A 51 -9.56 11.82 5.07
N ASP A 52 -9.41 10.54 5.41
CA ASP A 52 -9.25 10.03 6.76
C ASP A 52 -8.10 9.03 6.72
N ARG A 53 -7.04 9.37 7.46
CA ARG A 53 -5.80 8.60 7.49
C ARG A 53 -6.00 7.21 8.07
N GLU A 54 -6.74 7.08 9.18
CA GLU A 54 -6.95 5.80 9.85
C GLU A 54 -7.79 4.88 8.98
N ARG A 55 -8.86 5.40 8.38
CA ARG A 55 -9.68 4.65 7.43
C ARG A 55 -8.92 4.22 6.18
N THR A 56 -8.06 5.10 5.66
CA THR A 56 -7.21 4.80 4.49
C THR A 56 -6.26 3.65 4.78
N LEU A 57 -5.60 3.68 5.95
CA LEU A 57 -4.69 2.61 6.35
C LEU A 57 -5.45 1.30 6.62
N PHE A 58 -6.59 1.37 7.31
CA PHE A 58 -7.42 0.19 7.56
C PHE A 58 -7.88 -0.45 6.26
N TRP A 59 -8.33 0.34 5.29
CA TRP A 59 -8.70 -0.11 3.95
C TRP A 59 -7.54 -0.81 3.25
N PHE A 60 -6.35 -0.20 3.27
CA PHE A 60 -5.16 -0.72 2.58
C PHE A 60 -4.81 -2.15 3.03
N ILE A 61 -4.93 -2.42 4.32
CA ILE A 61 -4.50 -3.70 4.93
C ILE A 61 -5.65 -4.71 4.98
N ASN A 62 -6.88 -4.28 5.23
CA ASN A 62 -7.97 -5.18 5.65
C ASN A 62 -9.15 -5.25 4.68
N HIS A 63 -9.28 -4.31 3.75
CA HIS A 63 -10.47 -4.26 2.90
C HIS A 63 -10.21 -4.96 1.56
N PRO A 64 -10.82 -6.13 1.31
CA PRO A 64 -10.69 -6.80 0.03
C PRO A 64 -11.35 -5.96 -1.08
N ILE A 65 -10.74 -5.96 -2.26
CA ILE A 65 -11.25 -5.24 -3.44
C ILE A 65 -11.82 -6.27 -4.42
N ALA A 66 -13.11 -6.20 -4.70
CA ALA A 66 -13.83 -7.22 -5.47
C ALA A 66 -13.30 -7.34 -6.90
N GLU A 67 -12.98 -6.21 -7.53
CA GLU A 67 -12.43 -6.07 -8.89
C GLU A 67 -11.05 -6.72 -9.03
N PHE A 68 -10.36 -6.94 -7.91
CA PHE A 68 -9.08 -7.62 -7.83
C PHE A 68 -9.19 -9.02 -7.21
N GLY A 69 -10.35 -9.67 -7.33
CA GLY A 69 -10.55 -11.04 -6.84
C GLY A 69 -10.47 -11.12 -5.31
N TYR A 70 -10.95 -10.10 -4.61
CA TYR A 70 -10.95 -9.99 -3.16
C TYR A 70 -9.55 -9.91 -2.52
N GLN A 71 -8.52 -9.55 -3.29
CA GLN A 71 -7.22 -9.18 -2.73
C GLN A 71 -7.28 -7.82 -2.04
N THR A 72 -6.50 -7.63 -0.98
CA THR A 72 -6.32 -6.31 -0.35
C THR A 72 -5.34 -5.44 -1.15
N ALA A 73 -5.33 -4.13 -0.93
CA ALA A 73 -4.34 -3.26 -1.58
C ALA A 73 -2.90 -3.63 -1.19
N ALA A 74 -2.69 -4.06 0.06
CA ALA A 74 -1.42 -4.61 0.54
C ALA A 74 -0.97 -5.85 -0.25
N ASP A 75 -1.88 -6.81 -0.49
CA ASP A 75 -1.59 -7.98 -1.32
C ASP A 75 -1.22 -7.59 -2.75
N LEU A 76 -1.92 -6.62 -3.31
CA LEU A 76 -1.69 -6.14 -4.67
C LEU A 76 -0.34 -5.43 -4.80
N VAL A 77 0.08 -4.65 -3.79
CA VAL A 77 1.42 -4.06 -3.75
C VAL A 77 2.50 -5.15 -3.67
N ARG A 78 2.30 -6.17 -2.82
CA ARG A 78 3.23 -7.32 -2.74
C ARG A 78 3.36 -8.05 -4.09
N ASP A 79 2.27 -8.11 -4.85
CA ASP A 79 2.23 -8.73 -6.18
C ASP A 79 2.74 -7.81 -7.30
N GLY A 80 3.20 -6.58 -6.98
CA GLY A 80 3.68 -5.60 -7.96
C GLY A 80 2.58 -4.95 -8.79
N LYS A 81 1.33 -4.99 -8.32
CA LYS A 81 0.14 -4.46 -9.01
C LYS A 81 -0.29 -3.08 -8.51
N SER A 82 0.60 -2.32 -7.88
CA SER A 82 0.35 -0.99 -7.29
C SER A 82 -0.33 -0.02 -8.26
N GLU A 83 0.11 0.01 -9.52
CA GLU A 83 -0.45 0.91 -10.56
C GLU A 83 -1.90 0.56 -10.94
N ALA A 84 -2.29 -0.72 -10.83
CA ALA A 84 -3.68 -1.11 -11.06
C ALA A 84 -4.60 -0.58 -9.96
N VAL A 85 -4.14 -0.63 -8.70
CA VAL A 85 -4.87 -0.08 -7.55
C VAL A 85 -5.03 1.44 -7.65
N ILE A 86 -3.96 2.15 -8.04
CA ILE A 86 -4.01 3.61 -8.20
C ILE A 86 -5.03 4.01 -9.27
N ARG A 87 -5.04 3.32 -10.42
CA ARG A 87 -6.03 3.57 -11.46
C ARG A 87 -7.46 3.29 -11.00
N TYR A 88 -7.68 2.19 -10.27
CA TYR A 88 -8.97 1.90 -9.66
C TYR A 88 -9.44 3.04 -8.74
N LEU A 89 -8.58 3.49 -7.81
CA LEU A 89 -8.90 4.60 -6.91
C LEU A 89 -9.20 5.91 -7.64
N ALA A 90 -8.47 6.20 -8.73
CA ALA A 90 -8.75 7.38 -9.56
C ALA A 90 -10.14 7.32 -10.23
N THR A 91 -10.62 6.13 -10.61
CA THR A 91 -12.00 5.98 -11.13
C THR A 91 -13.06 6.24 -10.07
N LEU A 92 -12.80 5.87 -8.81
CA LEU A 92 -13.71 6.14 -7.70
C LEU A 92 -13.79 7.64 -7.38
N GLU A 93 -12.65 8.33 -7.37
CA GLU A 93 -12.58 9.79 -7.18
C GLU A 93 -13.30 10.55 -8.31
N GLY A 94 -13.07 10.15 -9.56
CA GLY A 94 -13.75 10.73 -10.72
C GLY A 94 -15.26 10.45 -10.75
N GLY A 95 -15.68 9.27 -10.26
CA GLY A 95 -17.10 8.94 -10.08
C GLY A 95 -17.77 9.68 -8.93
N ALA A 96 -17.01 10.06 -7.90
CA ALA A 96 -17.52 10.82 -6.75
C ALA A 96 -17.73 12.32 -7.04
N THR A 97 -17.16 12.83 -8.14
CA THR A 97 -17.24 14.25 -8.55
C THR A 97 -18.19 14.52 -9.71
N GLY A 98 -18.84 13.48 -10.26
CA GLY A 98 -19.79 13.56 -11.38
C GLY A 98 -21.26 13.53 -11.00
#